data_AF-A0A6V7KXM1-F1
#
_entry.id   AF-A0A6V7KXM1-F1
#
_cell.length_a   1.000
_cell.length_b   1.000
_cell.length_c   1.000
_cell.angle_alpha   90.00
_cell.angle_beta   90.00
_cell.angle_gamma   90.00
#
_symmetry.space_group_name_H-M   'P 1'
#
loop_
_entity.id
_entity.type
_entity.pdbx_description
1 polymer ?
#
loop_
_entity_poly.entity_id
_entity_poly.type
_entity_poly.pdbx_seq_one_letter_code
_entity_poly.pdbx_strand_id
1 'polypeptide(L)' 'LFSIIVFGCISNKGYLTDESGKEYCLYNKDTNACNYGVGIGVLAFLACIGFLAGEYLFEQMSSVKTRKHYVLLDLG' A
#
# COMPACT_ATOMS: atom_id res chain seq x y z
N LEU A 1 2.57 1.23 -8.39
CA LEU A 1 3.40 2.45 -8.53
C LEU A 1 2.95 3.55 -7.55
N PHE A 2 1.68 3.97 -7.60
CA PHE A 2 1.14 5.04 -6.75
C PHE A 2 1.26 4.75 -5.23
N SER A 3 1.01 3.51 -4.79
CA SER A 3 1.14 3.12 -3.38
C SER A 3 2.57 3.23 -2.84
N ILE A 4 3.56 2.80 -3.62
CA ILE A 4 5.00 2.95 -3.29
C ILE A 4 5.38 4.42 -3.13
N ILE A 5 4.87 5.29 -4.02
CA ILE A 5 5.16 6.73 -3.97
C ILE A 5 4.55 7.33 -2.71
N VAL A 6 3.29 7.03 -2.39
CA VAL A 6 2.60 7.55 -1.19
C VAL A 6 3.31 7.06 0.09
N PHE A 7 3.60 5.76 0.18
CA PHE A 7 4.31 5.18 1.32
C PHE A 7 5.71 5.80 1.50
N GLY A 8 6.47 5.94 0.41
CA GLY A 8 7.81 6.53 0.44
C GLY A 8 7.80 8.00 0.85
N CYS A 9 6.83 8.79 0.38
CA CYS A 9 6.67 10.19 0.78
C CYS A 9 6.39 10.34 2.28
N ILE A 10 5.50 9.50 2.82
CA ILE A 10 5.13 9.56 4.25
C ILE A 10 6.26 9.03 5.13
N SER A 11 6.93 7.94 4.73
CA SER A 11 8.00 7.35 5.55
C SER A 11 9.27 8.20 5.59
N ASN A 12 9.59 8.95 4.53
CA ASN A 12 10.83 9.72 4.46
C ASN A 12 10.67 11.18 4.94
N LYS A 13 9.55 11.84 4.61
CA LYS A 13 9.32 13.26 4.94
C LYS A 13 8.02 13.51 5.73
N GLY A 14 7.35 12.46 6.20
CA GLY A 14 6.12 12.61 6.98
C GLY A 14 6.36 13.07 8.41
N TYR A 15 7.55 12.85 8.98
CA TYR A 15 7.90 13.27 10.34
C TYR A 15 9.02 14.29 10.32
N LEU A 16 8.84 15.39 11.05
CA LEU A 16 9.83 16.45 11.23
C LEU A 16 10.16 16.60 12.71
N THR A 17 11.39 17.01 13.00
CA THR A 17 11.83 17.31 14.35
C THR A 17 11.63 18.80 14.64
N ASP A 18 10.99 19.12 15.76
CA ASP A 18 10.85 20.49 16.26
C ASP A 18 12.17 20.98 16.89
N GLU A 19 12.31 22.29 17.15
CA GLU A 19 13.50 22.88 17.79
C GLU A 19 13.79 22.28 19.19
N SER A 20 12.76 21.71 19.82
CA SER A 20 12.85 20.99 21.11
C SER A 20 13.31 19.52 20.98
N GLY A 21 13.64 19.04 19.77
CA GLY A 21 14.06 17.67 19.51
C GLY A 21 12.89 16.65 19.44
N LYS A 22 11.64 17.10 19.45
CA LYS A 22 10.45 16.22 19.40
C LYS A 22 9.99 16.01 17.96
N GLU A 23 9.78 14.76 17.56
CA GLU A 23 9.22 14.42 16.26
C GLU A 23 7.70 14.67 16.21
N TYR A 24 7.23 15.29 15.13
CA TYR A 24 5.82 15.51 14.84
C TYR A 24 5.51 15.19 13.38
N CYS A 25 4.28 14.75 13.13
CA CYS A 25 3.80 14.50 11.77
C CYS A 25 3.60 15.84 11.02
N LEU A 26 4.11 15.94 9.80
CA LEU A 26 3.97 17.11 8.92
C LEU A 26 2.49 17.47 8.68
N TYR A 27 1.62 16.46 8.63
CA TYR A 27 0.19 16.64 8.47
C TYR A 27 -0.43 17.05 9.81
N ASN A 28 -0.62 18.36 9.97
CA ASN A 28 -1.33 18.98 11.10
C ASN A 28 -0.73 18.71 12.50
N LYS A 29 0.54 18.28 12.60
CA LYS A 29 1.14 17.78 13.86
C LYS A 29 0.38 16.59 14.47
N ASP A 30 -0.46 15.93 13.68
CA ASP A 30 -1.29 14.80 14.11
C ASP A 30 -0.61 13.48 13.75
N THR A 31 -0.08 12.79 14.76
CA THR A 31 0.55 11.48 14.59
C THR A 31 -0.39 10.45 13.95
N ASN A 32 -1.69 10.56 14.21
CA ASN A 32 -2.71 9.67 13.65
C ASN A 32 -2.82 9.82 12.12
N ALA A 33 -2.60 11.02 11.57
CA ALA A 33 -2.69 11.25 10.13
C ALA A 33 -1.54 10.56 9.38
N CYS A 34 -0.30 10.70 9.87
CA CYS A 34 0.84 9.99 9.29
C CYS A 34 0.69 8.47 9.46
N ASN A 35 0.31 7.98 10.63
CA ASN A 35 0.10 6.55 10.87
C ASN A 35 -0.98 5.95 9.96
N TYR A 36 -2.07 6.69 9.73
CA TYR A 36 -3.11 6.27 8.79
C TYR A 36 -2.57 6.16 7.37
N GLY A 37 -1.85 7.17 6.90
CA GLY A 37 -1.26 7.17 5.57
C GLY A 37 -0.19 6.09 5.37
N VAL A 38 0.64 5.82 6.41
CA VAL A 38 1.56 4.66 6.43
C VAL A 38 0.76 3.36 6.33
N GLY A 39 -0.26 3.18 7.16
CA GLY A 39 -1.08 1.96 7.21
C GLY A 39 -1.75 1.65 5.86
N ILE A 40 -2.44 2.64 5.28
CA ILE A 40 -3.06 2.49 3.96
C ILE A 40 -2.00 2.27 2.86
N GLY A 41 -0.86 2.95 2.94
CA GLY A 41 0.26 2.75 2.01
C GLY A 41 0.78 1.32 2.01
N VAL A 42 0.98 0.72 3.20
CA VAL A 42 1.41 -0.68 3.36
C VAL A 42 0.34 -1.65 2.83
N LEU A 43 -0.93 -1.45 3.18
CA LEU A 43 -2.02 -2.30 2.71
C LEU A 43 -2.13 -2.29 1.18
N ALA A 44 -2.05 -1.11 0.57
CA ALA A 44 -2.09 -0.98 -0.88
C ALA A 44 -0.86 -1.61 -1.56
N PHE A 45 0.32 -1.51 -0.95
CA PHE A 45 1.53 -2.17 -1.46
C PHE A 45 1.40 -3.69 -1.43
N LEU A 46 0.92 -4.26 -0.32
CA LEU A 46 0.67 -5.70 -0.20
C LEU A 46 -0.39 -6.18 -1.18
N ALA A 47 -1.48 -5.43 -1.35
CA ALA A 47 -2.50 -5.74 -2.34
C ALA A 47 -1.93 -5.78 -3.76
N CYS A 48 -1.11 -4.79 -4.14
CA CYS A 48 -0.44 -4.78 -5.45
C CYS A 48 0.47 -6.01 -5.65
N ILE A 49 1.23 -6.42 -4.63
CA ILE A 49 2.05 -7.63 -4.70
C ILE A 49 1.16 -8.87 -4.89
N GLY A 50 0.05 -8.94 -4.14
CA GLY A 50 -0.94 -10.02 -4.26
C GLY A 50 -1.51 -10.15 -5.67
N PHE A 51 -1.94 -9.02 -6.27
CA PHE A 51 -2.41 -9.00 -7.66
C PHE A 51 -1.31 -9.41 -8.64
N LEU A 52 -0.09 -8.88 -8.50
CA LEU A 52 1.02 -9.23 -9.40
C LEU A 52 1.38 -10.72 -9.32
N ALA A 53 1.39 -11.29 -8.11
CA ALA A 53 1.56 -12.72 -7.91
C ALA A 53 0.38 -13.53 -8.48
N GLY A 54 -0.84 -13.01 -8.36
CA GLY A 54 -2.05 -13.57 -8.96
C GLY A 54 -1.94 -13.68 -10.48
N GLU A 55 -1.53 -12.60 -11.14
CA GLU A 55 -1.28 -12.57 -12.59
C GLU A 55 -0.20 -13.58 -12.99
N TYR A 56 0.90 -13.67 -12.25
CA TYR A 56 1.95 -14.65 -12.51
C TYR A 56 1.46 -16.11 -12.38
N LEU A 57 0.64 -16.39 -11.36
CA LEU A 57 0.07 -17.72 -11.13
C LEU A 57 -1.05 -18.04 -12.13
N PHE A 58 -1.69 -17.03 -12.71
CA PHE A 58 -2.79 -17.18 -13.66
C PHE A 58 -2.40 -18.00 -14.89
N GLU A 59 -1.18 -17.82 -15.41
CA GLU A 59 -0.66 -18.60 -16.53
C GLU A 59 -0.45 -20.09 -16.18
N GLN A 60 -0.19 -20.41 -14.91
CA GLN A 60 0.01 -21.80 -14.44
C GLN A 60 -1.30 -22.49 -14.02
N MET A 61 -2.43 -21.79 -13.97
CA MET A 61 -3.71 -22.39 -13.56
C MET A 61 -4.33 -23.25 -14.67
N SER A 62 -4.27 -24.58 -14.51
CA SER A 62 -4.92 -25.53 -15.43
C SER A 62 -6.45 -25.60 -15.32
N SER A 63 -7.05 -25.09 -14.23
CA SER A 63 -8.49 -25.19 -13.97
C SER A 63 -9.24 -23.93 -14.42
N VAL A 64 -10.11 -24.09 -15.41
CA VAL A 64 -10.96 -23.01 -15.97
C VAL A 64 -11.87 -22.38 -14.91
N LYS A 65 -12.24 -23.15 -13.87
CA LYS A 65 -13.14 -22.71 -12.79
C LYS A 65 -12.47 -21.69 -11.87
N THR A 66 -11.23 -21.94 -11.47
CA THR A 66 -10.42 -21.02 -10.63
C THR A 66 -10.06 -19.76 -11.40
N ARG A 67 -9.67 -19.93 -12.66
CA ARG A 67 -9.35 -18.82 -13.56
C ARG A 67 -10.49 -17.82 -13.69
N LYS A 68 -11.73 -18.31 -13.85
CA LYS A 68 -12.92 -17.46 -13.97
C LYS A 68 -13.25 -16.70 -12.69
N HIS A 69 -13.03 -17.30 -11.52
CA HIS A 69 -13.27 -16.64 -10.23
C HIS A 69 -12.23 -15.55 -9.95
N TYR A 70 -10.96 -15.80 -10.29
CA TYR A 70 -9.91 -14.78 -10.20
C TYR A 70 -10.23 -13.56 -11.09
N VAL A 71 -10.64 -13.78 -12.35
CA VAL A 71 -11.04 -12.68 -13.25
C VAL A 71 -12.22 -11.86 -12.70
N LEU A 72 -13.19 -12.51 -12.05
CA LEU A 72 -14.30 -11.80 -11.42
C LEU A 72 -13.87 -10.97 -10.20
N LEU A 73 -12.84 -11.41 -9.49
CA LEU A 73 -12.26 -10.67 -8.36
C LEU A 73 -11.42 -9.49 -8.87
N ASP A 74 -10.70 -9.65 -9.97
CA ASP A 74 -9.88 -8.60 -10.59
C ASP A 74 -10.71 -7.51 -11.31
N LEU A 75 -11.85 -7.88 -11.90
CA LEU A 75 -12.83 -6.93 -12.46
C LEU A 75 -13.68 -6.19 -11.40
N GLY A 76 -13.63 -6.65 -10.14
CA GLY A 76 -14.50 -6.22 -9.05
C GLY A 76 -14.08 -4.92 -8.37
#